data_AF-A0A934CBA6-F1
#
_entry.id   AF-A0A934CBA6-F1
#
_cell.length_a   1.000
_cell.length_b   1.000
_cell.length_c   1.000
_cell.angle_alpha   90.00
_cell.angle_beta   90.00
_cell.angle_gamma   90.00
#
_symmetry.space_group_name_H-M   'P 1'
#
loop_
_entity.id
_entity.type
_entity.pdbx_description
1 polymer ?
#
loop_
_entity_poly.entity_id
_entity_poly.type
_entity_poly.pdbx_seq_one_letter_code
_entity_poly.pdbx_strand_id
1 'polypeptide(L)'
;MPNKNIPAYLALGIGVLALSFSAMFVRWANAPGPVTAFYRMFFSIFMLAPFLLARKNENRALRTSALIFPLLAGVFTALDLALWTTALSYTTAANATLLGNTAPLWVALGTWLILKQKLSGTFWRGLAVTLTGAALIVGTDFLLHPRFGIGDLMAAFTGFFYGGYFLFTEKSRLHFNPIAHIWVVGVGASLTLFAANLLMGNPISGYDTRTWLVFLSTALVSQLIGYMALAYALGHLPASIVAPTMVLQPVVTALLAIPLLGEIPNIWQGIGGTVALIGIYLVNQSHYQTER
;
A
#
# COMPACT_ATOMS: atom_id res chain seq x y z
N MET A 1 24.91 0.65 20.33
CA MET A 1 24.84 0.72 18.86
C MET A 1 23.44 1.22 18.50
N PRO A 2 23.28 2.30 17.72
CA PRO A 2 21.94 2.74 17.32
C PRO A 2 21.27 1.59 16.56
N ASN A 3 20.04 1.26 16.96
CA ASN A 3 19.30 0.13 16.45
C ASN A 3 19.16 0.28 14.92
N LYS A 4 19.78 -0.62 14.14
CA LYS A 4 19.93 -0.50 12.67
C LYS A 4 18.60 -0.34 11.93
N ASN A 5 17.49 -0.65 12.60
CA ASN A 5 16.14 -0.64 12.02
C ASN A 5 15.39 0.68 12.24
N ILE A 6 15.90 1.64 13.04
CA ILE A 6 15.23 2.94 13.26
C ILE A 6 14.92 3.67 11.94
N PRO A 7 15.85 3.78 10.98
CA PRO A 7 15.56 4.44 9.70
C PRO A 7 14.44 3.76 8.91
N ALA A 8 14.32 2.43 9.02
CA ALA A 8 13.25 1.68 8.36
C ALA A 8 11.87 2.00 8.98
N TYR A 9 11.76 2.06 10.30
CA TYR A 9 10.51 2.47 10.96
C TYR A 9 10.16 3.94 10.72
N LEU A 10 11.14 4.84 10.65
CA LEU A 10 10.91 6.23 10.24
C LEU A 10 10.37 6.31 8.81
N ALA A 11 10.95 5.53 7.89
CA ALA A 11 10.44 5.42 6.53
C ALA A 11 9.02 4.85 6.49
N LEU A 12 8.68 3.86 7.33
CA LEU A 12 7.30 3.38 7.45
C LEU A 12 6.35 4.49 7.91
N GLY A 13 6.73 5.29 8.90
CA GLY A 13 5.93 6.43 9.37
C GLY A 13 5.67 7.46 8.26
N ILE A 14 6.71 7.82 7.49
CA ILE A 14 6.59 8.70 6.32
C ILE A 14 5.68 8.06 5.26
N GLY A 15 5.83 6.76 5.00
CA GLY A 15 5.01 5.99 4.08
C GLY A 15 3.53 6.04 4.45
N VAL A 16 3.20 5.72 5.72
CA VAL A 16 1.85 5.77 6.27
C VAL A 16 1.23 7.16 6.07
N LEU A 17 1.95 8.21 6.47
CA LEU A 17 1.45 9.59 6.34
C LEU A 17 1.18 9.95 4.88
N ALA A 18 2.13 9.71 3.98
CA ALA A 18 2.00 10.05 2.57
C ALA A 18 0.87 9.26 1.87
N LEU A 19 0.77 7.96 2.14
CA LEU A 19 -0.25 7.09 1.54
C LEU A 19 -1.66 7.38 2.09
N SER A 20 -1.77 7.93 3.30
CA SER A 20 -3.05 8.36 3.87
C SER A 20 -3.75 9.43 3.03
N PHE A 21 -3.01 10.26 2.30
CA PHE A 21 -3.57 11.27 1.38
C PHE A 21 -4.07 10.68 0.04
N SER A 22 -3.74 9.42 -0.27
CA SER A 22 -3.97 8.87 -1.61
C SER A 22 -5.45 8.80 -1.98
N ALA A 23 -6.35 8.55 -1.02
CA ALA A 23 -7.79 8.49 -1.26
C ALA A 23 -8.37 9.87 -1.61
N MET A 24 -7.90 10.93 -0.94
CA MET A 24 -8.33 12.30 -1.23
C MET A 24 -7.98 12.69 -2.66
N PHE A 25 -6.74 12.41 -3.10
CA PHE A 25 -6.34 12.73 -4.46
C PHE A 25 -7.17 12.01 -5.52
N VAL A 26 -7.47 10.72 -5.33
CA VAL A 26 -8.32 9.97 -6.28
C VAL A 26 -9.71 10.60 -6.39
N ARG A 27 -10.28 11.08 -5.27
CA ARG A 27 -11.57 11.78 -5.28
C ARG A 27 -11.50 13.17 -5.93
N TRP A 28 -10.38 13.87 -5.79
CA TRP A 28 -10.19 15.19 -6.39
C TRP A 28 -9.83 15.17 -7.88
N ALA A 29 -9.41 14.01 -8.40
CA ALA A 29 -8.95 13.87 -9.78
C ALA A 29 -10.06 14.04 -10.83
N ASN A 30 -11.34 13.97 -10.46
CA ASN A 30 -12.48 14.09 -11.38
C ASN A 30 -12.30 13.25 -12.68
N ALA A 31 -11.71 12.06 -12.52
CA ALA A 31 -11.38 11.12 -13.58
C ALA A 31 -11.69 9.70 -13.07
N PRO A 32 -11.87 8.70 -13.96
CA PRO A 32 -12.00 7.33 -13.53
C PRO A 32 -10.82 6.92 -12.63
N GLY A 33 -11.12 6.21 -11.55
CA GLY A 33 -10.12 5.77 -10.59
C GLY A 33 -8.90 5.06 -11.22
N PRO A 34 -9.12 4.06 -12.10
CA PRO A 34 -8.03 3.37 -12.78
C PRO A 34 -7.19 4.28 -13.69
N VAL A 35 -7.74 5.36 -14.25
CA VAL A 35 -6.98 6.36 -15.03
C VAL A 35 -6.09 7.18 -14.11
N THR A 36 -6.61 7.58 -12.94
CA THR A 36 -5.82 8.27 -11.91
C THR A 36 -4.65 7.40 -11.45
N ALA A 37 -4.89 6.10 -11.22
CA ALA A 37 -3.85 5.14 -10.87
C ALA A 37 -2.81 4.97 -11.98
N PHE A 38 -3.25 4.94 -13.24
CA PHE A 38 -2.34 4.88 -14.39
C PHE A 38 -1.39 6.09 -14.40
N TYR A 39 -1.93 7.31 -14.32
CA TYR A 39 -1.10 8.51 -14.38
C TYR A 39 -0.20 8.68 -13.15
N ARG A 40 -0.64 8.23 -11.97
CA ARG A 40 0.20 8.11 -10.76
C ARG A 40 1.47 7.31 -11.05
N MET A 41 1.33 6.15 -11.70
CA MET A 41 2.45 5.27 -12.04
C MET A 41 3.27 5.86 -13.18
N PHE A 42 2.61 6.29 -14.25
CA PHE A 42 3.24 6.80 -15.46
C PHE A 42 4.16 7.97 -15.14
N PHE A 43 3.67 9.00 -14.44
CA PHE A 43 4.48 10.16 -14.08
C PHE A 43 5.63 9.82 -13.13
N SER A 44 5.44 8.86 -12.23
CA SER A 44 6.52 8.43 -11.33
C SER A 44 7.73 7.85 -12.08
N ILE A 45 7.51 7.17 -13.22
CA ILE A 45 8.58 6.62 -14.06
C ILE A 45 9.45 7.76 -14.60
N PHE A 46 8.83 8.81 -15.14
CA PHE A 46 9.57 9.94 -15.71
C PHE A 46 10.30 10.74 -14.64
N MET A 47 9.66 10.96 -13.48
CA MET A 47 10.29 11.65 -12.36
C MET A 47 11.49 10.89 -11.81
N LEU A 48 11.45 9.56 -11.79
CA LEU A 48 12.54 8.71 -11.29
C LEU A 48 13.63 8.41 -12.32
N ALA A 49 13.34 8.56 -13.63
CA ALA A 49 14.28 8.24 -14.69
C ALA A 49 15.64 8.97 -14.57
N PRO A 50 15.72 10.28 -14.27
CA PRO A 50 17.01 10.96 -14.10
C PRO A 50 17.86 10.35 -12.98
N PHE A 51 17.25 9.99 -11.85
CA PHE A 51 17.93 9.38 -10.71
C PHE A 51 18.41 7.96 -11.01
N LEU A 52 17.65 7.21 -11.82
CA LEU A 52 18.05 5.89 -12.30
C LEU A 52 19.27 6.00 -13.24
N LEU A 53 19.25 6.96 -14.15
CA LEU A 53 20.34 7.18 -15.11
C LEU A 53 21.62 7.72 -14.45
N ALA A 54 21.49 8.47 -13.36
CA ALA A 54 22.64 8.93 -12.57
C ALA A 54 23.35 7.79 -11.81
N ARG A 55 22.65 6.68 -11.51
CA ARG A 55 23.16 5.54 -10.73
C ARG A 55 23.43 4.29 -11.56
N LYS A 56 23.83 4.45 -12.83
CA LYS A 56 24.04 3.34 -13.78
C LYS A 56 24.86 2.16 -13.24
N ASN A 57 25.87 2.41 -12.41
CA ASN A 57 26.72 1.36 -11.83
C ASN A 57 26.02 0.53 -10.74
N GLU A 58 25.11 1.12 -9.96
CA GLU A 58 24.29 0.42 -8.95
C GLU A 58 23.12 -0.36 -9.58
N ASN A 59 22.76 -0.03 -10.82
CA ASN A 59 21.58 -0.55 -11.51
C ASN A 59 21.87 -1.76 -12.42
N ARG A 60 23.04 -2.42 -12.27
CA ARG A 60 23.36 -3.66 -13.01
C ARG A 60 22.34 -4.78 -12.75
N ALA A 61 21.64 -4.74 -11.62
CA ALA A 61 20.54 -5.65 -11.28
C ALA A 61 19.41 -5.64 -12.33
N LEU A 62 19.24 -4.57 -13.11
CA LEU A 62 18.27 -4.48 -14.20
C LEU A 62 18.57 -5.44 -15.38
N ARG A 63 19.66 -6.19 -15.35
CA ARG A 63 20.00 -7.19 -16.38
C ARG A 63 19.93 -8.62 -15.85
N THR A 64 19.29 -8.83 -14.69
CA THR A 64 19.25 -10.12 -14.01
C THR A 64 17.89 -10.79 -14.20
N SER A 65 17.85 -12.11 -14.05
CA SER A 65 16.59 -12.89 -13.97
C SER A 65 15.71 -12.47 -12.79
N ALA A 66 16.26 -11.78 -11.79
CA ALA A 66 15.51 -11.25 -10.64
C ALA A 66 14.57 -10.09 -11.00
N LEU A 67 14.59 -9.58 -12.24
CA LEU A 67 13.62 -8.60 -12.75
C LEU A 67 12.16 -9.05 -12.67
N ILE A 68 11.92 -10.36 -12.63
CA ILE A 68 10.56 -10.90 -12.50
C ILE A 68 9.88 -10.42 -11.21
N PHE A 69 10.62 -10.26 -10.11
CA PHE A 69 10.04 -9.85 -8.82
C PHE A 69 9.48 -8.42 -8.85
N PRO A 70 10.22 -7.36 -9.23
CA PRO A 70 9.64 -6.02 -9.31
C PRO A 70 8.59 -5.89 -10.43
N LEU A 71 8.68 -6.65 -11.52
CA LEU A 71 7.63 -6.66 -12.55
C LEU A 71 6.32 -7.25 -12.02
N LEU A 72 6.37 -8.39 -11.32
CA LEU A 72 5.20 -8.98 -10.68
C LEU A 72 4.66 -8.07 -9.56
N ALA A 73 5.53 -7.43 -8.77
CA ALA A 73 5.10 -6.41 -7.82
C ALA A 73 4.35 -5.26 -8.54
N GLY A 74 4.81 -4.83 -9.72
CA GLY A 74 4.10 -3.88 -10.59
C GLY A 74 2.72 -4.33 -11.02
N VAL A 75 2.60 -5.57 -11.54
CA VAL A 75 1.30 -6.15 -11.95
C VAL A 75 0.34 -6.24 -10.76
N PHE A 76 0.81 -6.74 -9.62
CA PHE A 76 0.00 -6.82 -8.39
C PHE A 76 -0.42 -5.43 -7.91
N THR A 77 0.47 -4.42 -7.97
CA THR A 77 0.13 -3.03 -7.65
C THR A 77 -0.91 -2.46 -8.61
N ALA A 78 -0.82 -2.76 -9.90
CA ALA A 78 -1.82 -2.32 -10.88
C ALA A 78 -3.20 -2.90 -10.60
N LEU A 79 -3.28 -4.21 -10.32
CA LEU A 79 -4.54 -4.89 -10.00
C LEU A 79 -5.14 -4.38 -8.70
N ASP A 80 -4.31 -4.20 -7.67
CA ASP A 80 -4.68 -3.55 -6.41
C ASP A 80 -5.29 -2.17 -6.66
N LEU A 81 -4.57 -1.27 -7.36
CA LEU A 81 -5.07 0.08 -7.59
C LEU A 81 -6.29 0.14 -8.50
N ALA A 82 -6.36 -0.69 -9.54
CA ALA A 82 -7.53 -0.74 -10.41
C ALA A 82 -8.78 -1.11 -9.61
N LEU A 83 -8.70 -2.16 -8.78
CA LEU A 83 -9.80 -2.60 -7.94
C LEU A 83 -10.12 -1.58 -6.84
N TRP A 84 -9.11 -1.09 -6.12
CA TRP A 84 -9.29 -0.19 -4.98
C TRP A 84 -9.86 1.15 -5.43
N THR A 85 -9.31 1.77 -6.48
CA THR A 85 -9.83 3.04 -6.98
C THR A 85 -11.22 2.91 -7.59
N THR A 86 -11.55 1.76 -8.18
CA THR A 86 -12.92 1.49 -8.65
C THR A 86 -13.87 1.28 -7.48
N ALA A 87 -13.45 0.57 -6.42
CA ALA A 87 -14.23 0.37 -5.21
C ALA A 87 -14.63 1.71 -4.54
N LEU A 88 -13.76 2.72 -4.59
CA LEU A 88 -14.05 4.07 -4.07
C LEU A 88 -15.26 4.75 -4.73
N SER A 89 -15.69 4.31 -5.91
CA SER A 89 -16.91 4.79 -6.58
C SER A 89 -18.18 4.11 -6.05
N TYR A 90 -18.06 2.98 -5.37
CA TYR A 90 -19.17 2.15 -4.90
C TYR A 90 -19.26 2.06 -3.37
N THR A 91 -18.18 2.37 -2.64
CA THR A 91 -18.14 2.34 -1.17
C THR A 91 -17.34 3.54 -0.63
N THR A 92 -17.34 3.70 0.69
CA THR A 92 -16.62 4.81 1.34
C THR A 92 -15.11 4.58 1.28
N ALA A 93 -14.31 5.66 1.36
CA ALA A 93 -12.85 5.54 1.43
C ALA A 93 -12.40 4.73 2.65
N ALA A 94 -13.08 4.90 3.79
CA ALA A 94 -12.82 4.13 4.99
C ALA A 94 -13.06 2.63 4.76
N ASN A 95 -14.21 2.22 4.20
CA ASN A 95 -14.53 0.82 3.94
C ASN A 95 -13.57 0.18 2.92
N ALA A 96 -13.31 0.88 1.81
CA ALA A 96 -12.39 0.40 0.78
C ALA A 96 -10.99 0.16 1.35
N THR A 97 -10.50 1.08 2.17
CA THR A 97 -9.20 0.94 2.81
C THR A 97 -9.20 -0.11 3.91
N LEU A 98 -10.26 -0.25 4.73
CA LEU A 98 -10.35 -1.34 5.73
C LEU A 98 -10.23 -2.72 5.08
N LEU A 99 -11.05 -2.96 4.05
CA LEU A 99 -11.10 -4.26 3.39
C LEU A 99 -9.77 -4.55 2.66
N GLY A 100 -9.13 -3.50 2.11
CA GLY A 100 -7.77 -3.60 1.57
C GLY A 100 -6.69 -3.85 2.63
N ASN A 101 -6.89 -3.46 3.88
CA ASN A 101 -5.98 -3.73 5.00
C ASN A 101 -6.02 -5.18 5.50
N THR A 102 -6.65 -6.09 4.75
CA THR A 102 -6.46 -7.54 4.93
C THR A 102 -5.14 -8.03 4.35
N ALA A 103 -4.37 -7.18 3.64
CA ALA A 103 -3.03 -7.51 3.12
C ALA A 103 -2.08 -8.20 4.13
N PRO A 104 -2.00 -7.80 5.41
CA PRO A 104 -1.18 -8.48 6.41
C PRO A 104 -1.49 -9.97 6.57
N LEU A 105 -2.75 -10.37 6.42
CA LEU A 105 -3.17 -11.78 6.44
C LEU A 105 -2.59 -12.53 5.24
N TRP A 106 -2.71 -11.94 4.05
CA TRP A 106 -2.19 -12.54 2.82
C TRP A 106 -0.66 -12.62 2.82
N VAL A 107 0.01 -11.61 3.36
CA VAL A 107 1.46 -11.64 3.57
C VAL A 107 1.83 -12.77 4.53
N ALA A 108 1.18 -12.87 5.70
CA ALA A 108 1.45 -13.92 6.66
C ALA A 108 1.24 -15.33 6.06
N LEU A 109 0.13 -15.53 5.35
CA LEU A 109 -0.15 -16.79 4.66
C LEU A 109 0.87 -17.09 3.55
N GLY A 110 1.24 -16.09 2.75
CA GLY A 110 2.26 -16.26 1.71
C GLY A 110 3.64 -16.55 2.29
N THR A 111 4.04 -15.87 3.36
CA THR A 111 5.28 -16.16 4.08
C THR A 111 5.28 -17.58 4.66
N TRP A 112 4.16 -18.02 5.23
CA TRP A 112 4.05 -19.35 5.83
C TRP A 112 3.96 -20.48 4.80
N LEU A 113 3.09 -20.36 3.79
CA LEU A 113 2.78 -21.43 2.83
C LEU A 113 3.73 -21.43 1.62
N ILE A 114 4.04 -20.25 1.07
CA ILE A 114 4.82 -20.12 -0.17
C ILE A 114 6.31 -20.02 0.17
N LEU A 115 6.69 -19.11 1.08
CA LEU A 115 8.09 -18.97 1.50
C LEU A 115 8.52 -20.03 2.51
N LYS A 116 7.58 -20.84 3.03
CA LYS A 116 7.82 -21.91 4.01
C LYS A 116 8.53 -21.43 5.28
N GLN A 117 8.36 -20.16 5.64
CA GLN A 117 8.93 -19.56 6.84
C GLN A 117 7.95 -19.69 7.99
N LYS A 118 8.42 -20.18 9.14
CA LYS A 118 7.57 -20.34 10.32
C LYS A 118 7.32 -18.98 10.96
N LEU A 119 6.05 -18.68 11.20
CA LEU A 119 5.61 -17.51 11.98
C LEU A 119 5.22 -17.98 13.38
N SER A 120 5.66 -17.25 14.41
CA SER A 120 5.44 -17.65 15.81
C SER A 120 3.95 -17.54 16.20
N GLY A 121 3.53 -18.25 17.25
CA GLY A 121 2.17 -18.10 17.79
C GLY A 121 1.89 -16.68 18.32
N THR A 122 2.92 -15.95 18.74
CA THR A 122 2.81 -14.53 19.14
C THR A 122 2.53 -13.64 17.93
N PHE A 123 3.16 -13.93 16.78
CA PHE A 123 2.88 -13.24 15.52
C PHE A 123 1.40 -13.36 15.13
N TRP A 124 0.85 -14.57 15.11
CA TRP A 124 -0.55 -14.79 14.73
C TRP A 124 -1.54 -14.11 15.68
N ARG A 125 -1.26 -14.13 16.99
CA ARG A 125 -2.06 -13.39 17.98
C ARG A 125 -1.98 -11.88 17.74
N GLY A 126 -0.78 -11.35 17.51
CA GLY A 126 -0.59 -9.93 17.19
C GLY A 126 -1.31 -9.53 15.91
N LEU A 127 -1.22 -10.34 14.85
CA LEU A 127 -1.92 -10.11 13.59
C LEU A 127 -3.45 -10.10 13.77
N ALA A 128 -3.99 -11.07 14.52
CA ALA A 128 -5.42 -11.11 14.83
C ALA A 128 -5.86 -9.83 15.56
N VAL A 129 -5.12 -9.41 16.59
CA VAL A 129 -5.38 -8.17 17.33
C VAL A 129 -5.29 -6.94 16.42
N THR A 130 -4.30 -6.86 15.53
CA THR A 130 -4.15 -5.77 14.55
C THR A 130 -5.37 -5.66 13.64
N LEU A 131 -5.82 -6.78 13.08
CA LEU A 131 -6.98 -6.84 12.18
C LEU A 131 -8.28 -6.51 12.92
N THR A 132 -8.44 -6.97 14.18
CA THR A 132 -9.57 -6.57 15.03
C THR A 132 -9.57 -5.07 15.28
N GLY A 133 -8.41 -4.48 15.59
CA GLY A 133 -8.29 -3.02 15.76
C GLY A 133 -8.71 -2.26 14.51
N ALA A 134 -8.21 -2.67 13.34
CA ALA A 134 -8.63 -2.10 12.06
C ALA A 134 -10.15 -2.18 11.87
N ALA A 135 -10.73 -3.36 12.11
CA ALA A 135 -12.16 -3.60 12.00
C ALA A 135 -12.98 -2.73 12.96
N LEU A 136 -12.48 -2.43 14.16
CA LEU A 136 -13.19 -1.53 15.09
C LEU A 136 -13.19 -0.07 14.61
N ILE A 137 -12.12 0.40 13.96
CA ILE A 137 -12.01 1.79 13.48
C ILE A 137 -13.07 2.08 12.42
N VAL A 138 -13.23 1.15 11.48
CA VAL A 138 -14.08 1.36 10.29
C VAL A 138 -15.42 0.64 10.41
N GLY A 139 -15.48 -0.44 11.19
CA GLY A 139 -16.61 -1.36 11.22
C GLY A 139 -17.79 -0.94 12.09
N THR A 140 -17.84 0.26 12.67
CA THR A 140 -19.02 0.62 13.48
C THR A 140 -20.29 0.71 12.66
N ASP A 141 -20.27 1.45 11.55
CA ASP A 141 -21.42 1.50 10.64
C ASP A 141 -21.59 0.19 9.87
N PHE A 142 -20.51 -0.52 9.55
CA PHE A 142 -20.56 -1.79 8.82
C PHE A 142 -21.11 -2.95 9.67
N LEU A 143 -20.77 -3.01 10.96
CA LEU A 143 -21.29 -3.99 11.91
C LEU A 143 -22.76 -3.70 12.26
N LEU A 144 -23.13 -2.41 12.31
CA LEU A 144 -24.50 -1.99 12.61
C LEU A 144 -25.43 -2.09 11.39
N HIS A 145 -24.91 -1.87 10.18
CA HIS A 145 -25.68 -1.90 8.92
C HIS A 145 -24.86 -2.59 7.81
N PRO A 146 -24.73 -3.93 7.82
CA PRO A 146 -23.97 -4.66 6.82
C PRO A 146 -24.67 -4.59 5.46
N ARG A 147 -24.27 -3.60 4.65
CA ARG A 147 -24.59 -3.52 3.23
C ARG A 147 -23.35 -3.92 2.45
N PHE A 148 -23.20 -5.23 2.23
CA PHE A 148 -22.11 -5.76 1.41
C PHE A 148 -22.42 -5.51 -0.07
N GLY A 149 -21.74 -4.52 -0.65
CA GLY A 149 -21.86 -4.17 -2.06
C GLY A 149 -20.74 -4.78 -2.91
N ILE A 150 -20.84 -4.58 -4.23
CA ILE A 150 -19.77 -4.96 -5.16
C ILE A 150 -18.47 -4.22 -4.85
N GLY A 151 -18.55 -2.95 -4.42
CA GLY A 151 -17.39 -2.17 -4.00
C GLY A 151 -16.62 -2.79 -2.83
N ASP A 152 -17.34 -3.35 -1.86
CA ASP A 152 -16.73 -4.01 -0.70
C ASP A 152 -16.06 -5.33 -1.09
N LEU A 153 -16.68 -6.11 -1.99
CA LEU A 153 -16.05 -7.31 -2.54
C LEU A 153 -14.77 -6.97 -3.31
N MET A 154 -14.80 -5.93 -4.15
CA MET A 154 -13.62 -5.46 -4.86
C MET A 154 -12.53 -5.03 -3.87
N ALA A 155 -12.87 -4.25 -2.85
CA ALA A 155 -11.94 -3.81 -1.83
C ALA A 155 -11.39 -4.94 -0.96
N ALA A 156 -12.16 -5.99 -0.68
CA ALA A 156 -11.65 -7.16 0.05
C ALA A 156 -10.59 -7.91 -0.78
N PHE A 157 -10.79 -7.99 -2.09
CA PHE A 157 -9.82 -8.60 -3.00
C PHE A 157 -8.55 -7.77 -3.19
N THR A 158 -8.58 -6.45 -2.96
CA THR A 158 -7.36 -5.64 -3.07
C THR A 158 -6.31 -6.04 -2.05
N GLY A 159 -6.71 -6.48 -0.85
CA GLY A 159 -5.79 -6.97 0.18
C GLY A 159 -4.92 -8.14 -0.31
N PHE A 160 -5.46 -9.03 -1.14
CA PHE A 160 -4.68 -10.12 -1.74
C PHE A 160 -3.58 -9.57 -2.65
N PHE A 161 -3.93 -8.62 -3.54
CA PHE A 161 -2.98 -8.03 -4.47
C PHE A 161 -1.93 -7.17 -3.75
N TYR A 162 -2.34 -6.41 -2.74
CA TYR A 162 -1.42 -5.63 -1.94
C TYR A 162 -0.48 -6.52 -1.13
N GLY A 163 -0.98 -7.65 -0.61
CA GLY A 163 -0.14 -8.68 0.02
C GLY A 163 0.89 -9.29 -0.94
N GLY A 164 0.50 -9.56 -2.19
CA GLY A 164 1.44 -10.00 -3.22
C GLY A 164 2.50 -8.95 -3.54
N TYR A 165 2.13 -7.65 -3.62
CA TYR A 165 3.09 -6.56 -3.76
C TYR A 165 4.15 -6.60 -2.65
N PHE A 166 3.76 -6.79 -1.39
CA PHE A 166 4.71 -6.88 -0.28
C PHE A 166 5.72 -8.02 -0.44
N LEU A 167 5.24 -9.23 -0.75
CA LEU A 167 6.08 -10.42 -0.88
C LEU A 167 7.04 -10.33 -2.07
N PHE A 168 6.56 -9.87 -3.22
CA PHE A 168 7.41 -9.65 -4.40
C PHE A 168 8.40 -8.51 -4.19
N THR A 169 7.98 -7.45 -3.49
CA THR A 169 8.86 -6.34 -3.15
C THR A 169 9.96 -6.78 -2.21
N GLU A 170 9.67 -7.47 -1.11
CA GLU A 170 10.68 -8.03 -0.20
C GLU A 170 11.76 -8.83 -0.96
N LYS A 171 11.36 -9.72 -1.88
CA LYS A 171 12.32 -10.47 -2.72
C LYS A 171 13.07 -9.60 -3.71
N SER A 172 12.42 -8.58 -4.28
CA SER A 172 13.07 -7.63 -5.17
C SER A 172 14.10 -6.76 -4.42
N ARG A 173 13.79 -6.31 -3.20
CA ARG A 173 14.66 -5.42 -2.41
C ARG A 173 16.00 -6.07 -2.02
N LEU A 174 16.12 -7.40 -2.09
CA LEU A 174 17.39 -8.13 -1.91
C LEU A 174 18.40 -7.87 -3.05
N HIS A 175 17.92 -7.50 -4.24
CA HIS A 175 18.76 -7.39 -5.44
C HIS A 175 18.80 -5.98 -6.03
N PHE A 176 17.78 -5.16 -5.75
CA PHE A 176 17.64 -3.81 -6.32
C PHE A 176 17.78 -2.75 -5.23
N ASN A 177 18.24 -1.55 -5.57
CA ASN A 177 18.07 -0.35 -4.71
C ASN A 177 16.62 0.20 -4.84
N PRO A 178 16.12 1.01 -3.89
CA PRO A 178 14.70 1.40 -3.85
C PRO A 178 14.24 2.11 -5.12
N ILE A 179 15.10 2.97 -5.69
CA ILE A 179 14.83 3.74 -6.90
C ILE A 179 14.61 2.79 -8.09
N ALA A 180 15.54 1.86 -8.32
CA ALA A 180 15.42 0.89 -9.40
C ALA A 180 14.20 -0.01 -9.24
N HIS A 181 13.92 -0.46 -8.01
CA HIS A 181 12.74 -1.27 -7.71
C HIS A 181 11.45 -0.51 -8.06
N ILE A 182 11.25 0.69 -7.52
CA ILE A 182 10.03 1.48 -7.74
C ILE A 182 9.88 1.86 -9.22
N TRP A 183 10.97 2.15 -9.92
CA TRP A 183 10.90 2.44 -11.34
C TRP A 183 10.39 1.24 -12.16
N VAL A 184 10.91 0.04 -11.92
CA VAL A 184 10.46 -1.18 -12.62
C VAL A 184 9.03 -1.57 -12.23
N VAL A 185 8.66 -1.44 -10.95
CA VAL A 185 7.27 -1.57 -10.48
C VAL A 185 6.38 -0.59 -11.23
N GLY A 186 6.80 0.67 -11.35
CA GLY A 186 6.09 1.71 -12.07
C GLY A 186 5.85 1.36 -13.54
N VAL A 187 6.87 0.84 -14.24
CA VAL A 187 6.74 0.36 -15.63
C VAL A 187 5.72 -0.77 -15.74
N GLY A 188 5.88 -1.82 -14.94
CA GLY A 188 4.93 -2.95 -14.95
C GLY A 188 3.51 -2.50 -14.64
N ALA A 189 3.33 -1.69 -13.59
CA ALA A 189 2.03 -1.19 -13.19
C ALA A 189 1.40 -0.26 -14.24
N SER A 190 2.18 0.64 -14.84
CA SER A 190 1.68 1.56 -15.88
C SER A 190 1.21 0.81 -17.11
N LEU A 191 1.95 -0.19 -17.58
CA LEU A 191 1.56 -1.00 -18.73
C LEU A 191 0.27 -1.80 -18.44
N THR A 192 0.19 -2.43 -17.27
CA THR A 192 -1.01 -3.18 -16.86
C THR A 192 -2.23 -2.26 -16.70
N LEU A 193 -2.08 -1.10 -16.05
CA LEU A 193 -3.17 -0.13 -15.87
C LEU A 193 -3.57 0.51 -17.19
N PHE A 194 -2.65 0.78 -18.10
CA PHE A 194 -2.96 1.29 -19.43
C PHE A 194 -3.84 0.29 -20.19
N ALA A 195 -3.43 -0.98 -20.24
CA ALA A 195 -4.22 -2.05 -20.85
C ALA A 195 -5.59 -2.21 -20.20
N ALA A 196 -5.67 -2.18 -18.86
CA ALA A 196 -6.93 -2.24 -18.13
C ALA A 196 -7.86 -1.08 -18.49
N ASN A 197 -7.36 0.15 -18.55
CA ASN A 197 -8.16 1.32 -18.93
C ASN A 197 -8.70 1.23 -20.36
N LEU A 198 -7.91 0.72 -21.31
CA LEU A 198 -8.37 0.48 -22.68
C LEU A 198 -9.48 -0.59 -22.72
N LEU A 199 -9.32 -1.70 -22.00
CA LEU A 199 -10.33 -2.75 -21.91
C LEU A 199 -11.63 -2.27 -21.25
N MET A 200 -11.53 -1.36 -20.29
CA MET A 200 -12.68 -0.75 -19.60
C MET A 200 -13.32 0.38 -20.41
N GLY A 201 -12.72 0.82 -21.52
CA GLY A 201 -13.21 1.94 -22.32
C GLY A 201 -13.09 3.31 -21.62
N ASN A 202 -12.18 3.44 -20.65
CA ASN A 202 -12.00 4.70 -19.92
C ASN A 202 -11.31 5.75 -20.81
N PRO A 203 -11.74 7.03 -20.79
CA PRO A 203 -11.04 8.09 -21.50
C PRO A 203 -9.64 8.29 -20.89
N ILE A 204 -8.60 8.20 -21.69
CA ILE A 204 -7.22 8.43 -21.23
C ILE A 204 -6.77 9.89 -21.36
N SER A 205 -7.54 10.73 -22.05
CA SER A 205 -7.21 12.14 -22.27
C SER A 205 -8.47 13.01 -22.19
N GLY A 206 -8.32 14.33 -22.36
CA GLY A 206 -9.44 15.29 -22.31
C GLY A 206 -9.71 15.85 -20.90
N TYR A 207 -8.81 15.61 -19.95
CA TYR A 207 -8.92 16.14 -18.59
C TYR A 207 -8.45 17.60 -18.48
N ASP A 208 -9.05 18.33 -17.54
CA ASP A 208 -8.70 19.71 -17.25
C ASP A 208 -7.35 19.84 -16.52
N THR A 209 -6.81 21.06 -16.43
CA THR A 209 -5.51 21.33 -15.78
C THR A 209 -5.49 20.88 -14.32
N ARG A 210 -6.62 21.03 -13.60
CA ARG A 210 -6.72 20.61 -12.20
C ARG A 210 -6.50 19.12 -12.05
N THR A 211 -7.13 18.30 -12.90
CA THR A 211 -6.98 16.85 -12.91
C THR A 211 -5.53 16.44 -13.17
N TRP A 212 -4.85 17.07 -14.13
CA TRP A 212 -3.44 16.82 -14.40
C TRP A 212 -2.53 17.16 -13.21
N LEU A 213 -2.79 18.25 -12.50
CA LEU A 213 -2.07 18.59 -11.27
C LEU A 213 -2.29 17.56 -10.16
N VAL A 214 -3.52 17.02 -10.05
CA VAL A 214 -3.81 15.93 -9.10
C VAL A 214 -3.06 14.66 -9.49
N PHE A 215 -3.03 14.29 -10.78
CA PHE A 215 -2.22 13.16 -11.25
C PHE A 215 -0.74 13.32 -10.89
N LEU A 216 -0.17 14.51 -11.10
CA LEU A 216 1.21 14.82 -10.72
C LEU A 216 1.43 14.70 -9.20
N SER A 217 0.46 15.19 -8.41
CA SER A 217 0.50 15.15 -6.95
C SER A 217 0.44 13.71 -6.43
N THR A 218 -0.39 12.84 -7.02
CA THR A 218 -0.41 11.41 -6.65
C THR A 218 0.90 10.71 -6.96
N ALA A 219 1.53 11.02 -8.09
CA ALA A 219 2.84 10.48 -8.42
C ALA A 219 3.86 10.91 -7.37
N LEU A 220 3.92 12.20 -7.05
CA LEU A 220 4.89 12.74 -6.09
C LEU A 220 4.66 12.22 -4.66
N VAL A 221 3.46 12.38 -4.13
CA VAL A 221 3.16 12.09 -2.73
C VAL A 221 2.96 10.60 -2.51
N SER A 222 2.00 9.99 -3.20
CA SER A 222 1.69 8.57 -2.97
C SER A 222 2.81 7.66 -3.46
N GLN A 223 3.29 7.85 -4.70
CA GLN A 223 4.23 6.91 -5.31
C GLN A 223 5.69 7.18 -4.92
N LEU A 224 6.18 8.42 -5.12
CA LEU A 224 7.58 8.76 -4.88
C LEU A 224 7.95 8.93 -3.41
N ILE A 225 7.06 9.46 -2.57
CA ILE A 225 7.32 9.56 -1.12
C ILE A 225 6.82 8.28 -0.44
N GLY A 226 5.53 7.96 -0.58
CA GLY A 226 4.88 6.85 0.10
C GLY A 226 5.49 5.47 -0.22
N TYR A 227 5.36 5.03 -1.48
CA TYR A 227 5.85 3.70 -1.89
C TYR A 227 7.38 3.60 -1.90
N MET A 228 8.13 4.69 -2.11
CA MET A 228 9.60 4.66 -1.97
C MET A 228 10.02 4.42 -0.53
N ALA A 229 9.38 5.07 0.44
CA ALA A 229 9.64 4.86 1.86
C ALA A 229 9.25 3.42 2.27
N LEU A 230 8.13 2.92 1.74
CA LEU A 230 7.71 1.53 1.93
C LEU A 230 8.70 0.52 1.34
N ALA A 231 9.18 0.75 0.11
CA ALA A 231 10.19 -0.08 -0.53
C ALA A 231 11.54 -0.02 0.22
N TYR A 232 11.92 1.14 0.75
CA TYR A 232 13.09 1.26 1.61
C TYR A 232 12.93 0.40 2.86
N ALA A 233 11.79 0.48 3.55
CA ALA A 233 11.52 -0.33 4.74
C ALA A 233 11.54 -1.84 4.43
N LEU A 234 10.95 -2.28 3.31
CA LEU A 234 10.96 -3.68 2.87
C LEU A 234 12.34 -4.20 2.44
N GLY A 235 13.33 -3.30 2.30
CA GLY A 235 14.73 -3.70 2.12
C GLY A 235 15.46 -3.98 3.43
N HIS A 236 14.86 -3.66 4.57
CA HIS A 236 15.49 -3.75 5.90
C HIS A 236 14.64 -4.55 6.90
N LEU A 237 13.33 -4.65 6.67
CA LEU A 237 12.37 -5.36 7.51
C LEU A 237 11.60 -6.35 6.64
N PRO A 238 11.27 -7.53 7.17
CA PRO A 238 10.50 -8.51 6.43
C PRO A 238 9.07 -8.02 6.18
N ALA A 239 8.47 -8.51 5.09
CA ALA A 239 7.12 -8.14 4.68
C ALA A 239 6.08 -8.41 5.78
N SER A 240 6.27 -9.50 6.53
CA SER A 240 5.41 -9.90 7.65
C SER A 240 5.37 -8.87 8.78
N ILE A 241 6.35 -7.95 8.87
CA ILE A 241 6.38 -6.87 9.87
C ILE A 241 5.91 -5.55 9.27
N VAL A 242 6.33 -5.27 8.05
CA VAL A 242 5.94 -4.04 7.34
C VAL A 242 4.44 -4.00 7.07
N ALA A 243 3.85 -5.09 6.57
CA ALA A 243 2.44 -5.10 6.16
C ALA A 243 1.47 -4.85 7.34
N PRO A 244 1.56 -5.55 8.50
CA PRO A 244 0.73 -5.22 9.67
C PRO A 244 0.88 -3.77 10.14
N THR A 245 2.08 -3.18 10.00
CA THR A 245 2.31 -1.78 10.36
C THR A 245 1.57 -0.80 9.44
N MET A 246 1.29 -1.17 8.19
CA MET A 246 0.49 -0.35 7.26
C MET A 246 -0.99 -0.25 7.65
N VAL A 247 -1.46 -1.06 8.61
CA VAL A 247 -2.78 -0.87 9.24
C VAL A 247 -2.86 0.46 9.99
N LEU A 248 -1.74 1.14 10.26
CA LEU A 248 -1.75 2.52 10.73
C LEU A 248 -2.25 3.52 9.68
N GLN A 249 -2.19 3.20 8.39
CA GLN A 249 -2.70 4.07 7.33
C GLN A 249 -4.18 4.45 7.51
N PRO A 250 -5.14 3.52 7.64
CA PRO A 250 -6.54 3.89 7.91
C PRO A 250 -6.72 4.64 9.22
N VAL A 251 -5.93 4.35 10.26
CA VAL A 251 -5.96 5.08 11.54
C VAL A 251 -5.62 6.55 11.29
N VAL A 252 -4.51 6.80 10.58
CA VAL A 252 -4.04 8.15 10.25
C VAL A 252 -5.01 8.84 9.29
N THR A 253 -5.50 8.17 8.26
CA THR A 253 -6.53 8.71 7.35
C THR A 253 -7.77 9.16 8.12
N ALA A 254 -8.29 8.34 9.04
CA ALA A 254 -9.46 8.68 9.85
C ALA A 254 -9.20 9.91 10.74
N LEU A 255 -8.02 9.99 11.35
CA LEU A 255 -7.63 11.16 12.16
C LEU A 255 -7.46 12.43 11.32
N LEU A 256 -6.93 12.32 10.11
CA LEU A 256 -6.79 13.45 9.17
C LEU A 256 -8.13 13.91 8.59
N ALA A 257 -9.11 13.02 8.48
CA ALA A 257 -10.45 13.36 7.98
C ALA A 257 -11.22 14.31 8.90
N ILE A 258 -10.96 14.29 10.22
CA ILE A 258 -11.60 15.20 11.19
C ILE A 258 -11.31 16.67 10.85
N PRO A 259 -10.05 17.15 10.81
CA PRO A 259 -9.76 18.56 10.50
C PRO A 259 -9.89 18.89 9.01
N LEU A 260 -9.65 17.94 8.10
CA LEU A 260 -9.60 18.23 6.66
C LEU A 260 -10.95 18.08 5.95
N LEU A 261 -11.83 17.22 6.45
CA LEU A 261 -13.14 16.92 5.87
C LEU A 261 -14.31 17.28 6.81
N GLY A 262 -14.02 17.68 8.05
CA GLY A 262 -15.05 18.04 9.04
C GLY A 262 -15.80 16.84 9.61
N GLU A 263 -15.21 15.64 9.54
CA GLU A 263 -15.83 14.42 10.08
C GLU A 263 -15.86 14.43 11.62
N ILE A 264 -16.95 13.91 12.20
CA ILE A 264 -17.13 13.87 13.66
C ILE A 264 -16.32 12.71 14.25
N PRO A 265 -15.48 12.94 15.28
CA PRO A 265 -14.71 11.88 15.92
C PRO A 265 -15.62 10.78 16.48
N ASN A 266 -15.31 9.52 16.16
CA ASN A 266 -16.02 8.36 16.69
C ASN A 266 -15.18 7.66 17.75
N ILE A 267 -15.75 7.37 18.92
CA ILE A 267 -15.05 6.70 20.04
C ILE A 267 -14.39 5.38 19.62
N TRP A 268 -14.99 4.67 18.66
CA TRP A 268 -14.48 3.42 18.13
C TRP A 268 -13.23 3.57 17.27
N GLN A 269 -13.00 4.74 16.66
CA GLN A 269 -11.73 5.05 15.99
C GLN A 269 -10.58 5.09 17.00
N GLY A 270 -10.82 5.65 18.19
CA GLY A 270 -9.86 5.66 19.29
C GLY A 270 -9.57 4.27 19.83
N ILE A 271 -10.63 3.51 20.19
CA ILE A 271 -10.50 2.14 20.70
C ILE A 271 -9.82 1.24 19.68
N GLY A 272 -10.30 1.24 18.44
CA GLY A 272 -9.75 0.42 17.36
C GLY A 272 -8.30 0.79 17.03
N GLY A 273 -7.96 2.08 17.06
CA GLY A 273 -6.57 2.56 16.90
C GLY A 273 -5.65 2.03 17.98
N THR A 274 -6.06 2.08 19.26
CA THR A 274 -5.29 1.51 20.37
C THR A 274 -5.12 -0.01 20.23
N VAL A 275 -6.19 -0.72 19.90
CA VAL A 275 -6.14 -2.18 19.68
C VAL A 275 -5.20 -2.52 18.51
N ALA A 276 -5.25 -1.78 17.41
CA ALA A 276 -4.37 -1.97 16.27
C ALA A 276 -2.90 -1.77 16.65
N LEU A 277 -2.59 -0.71 17.41
CA LEU A 277 -1.24 -0.45 17.91
C LEU A 277 -0.70 -1.56 18.81
N ILE A 278 -1.54 -2.12 19.70
CA ILE A 278 -1.16 -3.25 20.55
C ILE A 278 -0.84 -4.49 19.69
N GLY A 279 -1.68 -4.78 18.69
CA GLY A 279 -1.44 -5.89 17.76
C GLY A 279 -0.13 -5.73 16.98
N ILE A 280 0.13 -4.53 16.45
CA ILE A 280 1.37 -4.20 15.74
C ILE A 280 2.58 -4.36 16.66
N TYR A 281 2.48 -3.93 17.92
CA TYR A 281 3.53 -4.12 18.91
C TYR A 281 3.83 -5.61 19.13
N LEU A 282 2.81 -6.46 19.29
CA LEU A 282 2.98 -7.90 19.48
C LEU A 282 3.63 -8.57 18.26
N VAL A 283 3.23 -8.17 17.05
CA VAL A 283 3.85 -8.61 15.80
C VAL A 283 5.34 -8.24 15.77
N ASN A 284 5.67 -6.98 16.05
CA ASN A 284 7.06 -6.51 16.07
C ASN A 284 7.90 -7.19 17.15
N GLN A 285 7.35 -7.39 18.35
CA GLN A 285 8.03 -8.10 19.43
C GLN A 285 8.36 -9.55 19.03
N SER A 286 7.46 -10.22 18.31
CA SER A 286 7.67 -11.59 17.85
C SER A 286 8.84 -11.74 16.88
N HIS A 287 9.14 -10.69 16.11
CA HIS A 287 10.31 -10.64 15.22
C HIS A 287 11.61 -10.62 16.02
N TYR A 288 11.73 -9.74 17.00
CA TYR A 288 12.90 -9.64 17.87
C TYR A 288 13.16 -10.91 18.69
N GLN A 289 12.12 -11.68 19.03
CA GLN A 289 12.26 -12.97 19.70
C GLN A 289 12.81 -14.06 18.78
N THR A 290 12.62 -13.94 17.46
CA THR A 290 13.09 -14.92 16.47
C THR A 290 14.54 -14.63 16.02
N GLU A 291 15.01 -13.39 16.17
CA GLU A 291 16.40 -12.99 15.87
C GLU A 291 17.39 -13.23 17.02
N ARG A 292 16.92 -13.62 18.22
CA ARG A 292 17.75 -14.01 19.37
C ARG A 292 17.95 -15.51 19.42
#